data_AF-A0A7C7U9P7-F1
#
_entry.id   AF-A0A7C7U9P7-F1
#
_cell.length_a   1.000
_cell.length_b   1.000
_cell.length_c   1.000
_cell.angle_alpha   90.00
_cell.angle_beta   90.00
_cell.angle_gamma   90.00
#
_symmetry.space_group_name_H-M   'P 1'
#
loop_
_entity.id
_entity.type
_entity.pdbx_description
1 polymer ?
#
loop_
_entity_poly.entity_id
_entity_poly.type
_entity_poly.pdbx_seq_one_letter_code
_entity_poly.pdbx_strand_id
1 'polypeptide(L)'
;RFAALINDRGRAAARCGGGAVMGSKNLKAIVVRGQRALNLPAEFRALARRAFEQVRDHPAVIGLRDWGTVHLVAVKNYVGDLPARNHQLGQVPWTDRIDAAAFARYTRKNKGCFACPIRCGRVTRIESGPYAGDGSTEPSGRASGRGLAEVLEGPEYETVDALGPMCWIDDPEAIIHANRLCNDLGLDTISTGVAIAFAMEGHQRGLLDDPDCSLEWGDVDTLLGLIERIARRQGLGDLLAEGVRRAAEVIGGDAPRYAMHVKGMELPRQEPRIAKGFGLGHATSNRGADHLYALPTIDLAGALDVAGRLFPQDIISALMETDNETYKPDLVVFSEHYCAVSDALGVCKFTTAETYALYPDDLAAGLSALWGREISGEELLKAGERIVNLERLYNVRLGLS
;
A
#
# COMPACT_ATOMS: atom_id res chain seq x y z
N ARG A 1 -11.00 13.69 0.79
CA ARG A 1 -9.60 14.20 0.66
C ARG A 1 -8.64 13.11 0.19
N PHE A 2 -8.85 11.85 0.56
CA PHE A 2 -8.04 10.68 0.18
C PHE A 2 -8.67 9.91 -1.00
N ALA A 3 -9.18 10.63 -2.02
CA ALA A 3 -9.72 10.00 -3.22
C ALA A 3 -8.59 9.48 -4.12
N ALA A 4 -8.76 8.25 -4.59
CA ALA A 4 -7.83 7.50 -5.42
C ALA A 4 -8.13 7.66 -6.92
N LEU A 5 -7.11 7.44 -7.75
CA LEU A 5 -7.27 7.22 -9.19
C LEU A 5 -7.19 5.72 -9.48
N ILE A 6 -8.27 5.16 -9.99
CA ILE A 6 -8.39 3.73 -10.26
C ILE A 6 -8.25 3.45 -11.77
N ASN A 7 -7.40 2.50 -12.11
CA ASN A 7 -7.25 1.95 -13.45
C ASN A 7 -7.29 0.42 -13.41
N ASP A 8 -7.59 -0.20 -14.56
CA ASP A 8 -7.63 -1.66 -14.71
C ASP A 8 -8.42 -2.41 -13.62
N ARG A 9 -9.48 -1.77 -13.09
CA ARG A 9 -10.46 -2.26 -12.09
C ARG A 9 -10.01 -2.32 -10.62
N GLY A 10 -8.71 -2.23 -10.33
CA GLY A 10 -8.24 -2.25 -8.93
C GLY A 10 -6.79 -1.84 -8.76
N ARG A 11 -6.17 -1.25 -9.79
CA ARG A 11 -4.87 -0.60 -9.67
C ARG A 11 -5.10 0.84 -9.27
N ALA A 12 -4.49 1.25 -8.16
CA ALA A 12 -4.78 2.54 -7.55
C ALA A 12 -3.52 3.40 -7.42
N ALA A 13 -3.59 4.62 -7.96
CA ALA A 13 -2.78 5.73 -7.43
C ALA A 13 -3.60 6.38 -6.32
N ALA A 14 -3.52 5.78 -5.13
CA ALA A 14 -4.52 5.96 -4.07
C ALA A 14 -4.28 7.17 -3.18
N ARG A 15 -3.07 7.25 -2.62
CA ARG A 15 -2.75 8.13 -1.49
C ARG A 15 -2.50 9.56 -1.96
N CYS A 16 -2.44 10.50 -1.02
CA CYS A 16 -2.23 11.94 -1.28
C CYS A 16 -3.40 12.67 -1.97
N GLY A 17 -4.53 12.01 -2.22
CA GLY A 17 -5.72 12.67 -2.74
C GLY A 17 -5.63 13.09 -4.21
N GLY A 18 -4.84 12.39 -5.02
CA GLY A 18 -4.72 12.65 -6.46
C GLY A 18 -6.08 12.62 -7.18
N GLY A 19 -6.98 11.72 -6.77
CA GLY A 19 -8.35 11.65 -7.29
C GLY A 19 -9.18 12.89 -6.99
N ALA A 20 -8.98 13.52 -5.83
CA ALA A 20 -9.68 14.76 -5.48
C ALA A 20 -9.18 15.96 -6.31
N VAL A 21 -7.88 16.00 -6.61
CA VAL A 21 -7.29 17.01 -7.51
C VAL A 21 -7.79 16.82 -8.95
N MET A 22 -7.92 15.58 -9.42
CA MET A 22 -8.49 15.29 -10.74
C MET A 22 -9.98 15.67 -10.81
N GLY A 23 -10.75 15.34 -9.76
CA GLY A 23 -12.16 15.71 -9.63
C GLY A 23 -12.40 17.22 -9.56
N SER A 24 -11.55 17.99 -8.86
CA SER A 24 -11.67 19.45 -8.79
C SER A 24 -11.43 20.15 -10.13
N LYS A 25 -10.84 19.44 -11.09
CA LYS A 25 -10.65 19.91 -12.48
C LYS A 25 -11.75 19.41 -13.42
N ASN A 26 -12.82 18.81 -12.91
CA ASN A 26 -13.89 18.19 -13.68
C ASN A 26 -13.38 17.16 -14.71
N LEU A 27 -12.25 16.52 -14.43
CA LEU A 27 -11.67 15.50 -15.31
C LEU A 27 -12.09 14.12 -14.82
N LYS A 28 -13.00 13.46 -15.52
CA LYS A 28 -13.51 12.14 -15.10
C LYS A 28 -12.55 10.98 -15.39
N ALA A 29 -11.89 11.00 -16.54
CA ALA A 29 -11.01 9.93 -16.98
C ALA A 29 -9.99 10.42 -18.01
N ILE A 30 -8.89 9.69 -18.14
CA ILE A 30 -7.93 9.80 -19.25
C ILE A 30 -7.88 8.45 -19.94
N VAL A 31 -8.13 8.43 -21.26
CA VAL A 31 -8.09 7.22 -22.07
C VAL A 31 -6.90 7.30 -23.02
N VAL A 32 -6.03 6.28 -22.98
CA VAL A 32 -4.81 6.25 -23.79
C VAL A 32 -4.79 4.98 -24.65
N ARG A 33 -4.44 5.13 -25.94
CA ARG A 33 -4.16 4.03 -26.85
C ARG A 33 -2.90 4.32 -27.64
N GLY A 34 -1.88 3.46 -27.51
CA GLY A 34 -0.63 3.55 -28.24
C GLY A 34 -0.38 2.30 -29.08
N GLN A 35 0.14 2.47 -30.29
CA GLN A 35 0.53 1.37 -31.20
C GLN A 35 1.97 1.51 -31.72
N ARG A 36 2.68 2.56 -31.32
CA ARG A 36 4.05 2.82 -31.77
C ARG A 36 4.99 1.77 -31.19
N ALA A 37 5.74 1.09 -32.07
CA ALA A 37 6.81 0.21 -31.65
C ALA A 37 7.99 1.00 -31.08
N LEU A 38 8.58 0.48 -30.01
CA LEU A 38 9.81 1.03 -29.42
C LEU A 38 11.03 0.36 -30.06
N ASN A 39 11.92 1.16 -30.65
CA ASN A 39 13.20 0.65 -31.16
C ASN A 39 14.23 0.59 -30.02
N LEU A 40 14.27 -0.52 -29.31
CA LEU A 40 15.17 -0.73 -28.17
C LEU A 40 16.51 -1.35 -28.62
N PRO A 41 17.64 -1.07 -27.95
CA PRO A 41 18.90 -1.77 -28.21
C PRO A 41 18.81 -3.28 -27.95
N ALA A 42 19.58 -4.09 -28.69
CA ALA A 42 19.57 -5.55 -28.54
C ALA A 42 20.07 -5.99 -27.16
N GLU A 43 21.11 -5.32 -26.67
CA GLU A 43 21.68 -5.52 -25.34
C GLU A 43 20.66 -5.21 -24.24
N PHE A 44 19.96 -4.08 -24.31
CA PHE A 44 18.88 -3.75 -23.37
C PHE A 44 17.82 -4.85 -23.32
N ARG A 45 17.39 -5.38 -24.47
CA ARG A 45 16.41 -6.49 -24.51
C ARG A 45 16.93 -7.76 -23.86
N ALA A 46 18.23 -8.05 -23.97
CA ALA A 46 18.85 -9.21 -23.34
C ALA A 46 18.91 -9.03 -21.82
N LEU A 47 19.34 -7.86 -21.34
CA LEU A 47 19.38 -7.52 -19.91
C LEU A 47 17.97 -7.53 -19.28
N ALA A 48 16.97 -6.95 -19.96
CA ALA A 48 15.59 -6.98 -19.48
C ALA A 48 15.02 -8.40 -19.37
N ARG A 49 15.38 -9.30 -20.29
CA ARG A 49 15.00 -10.73 -20.20
C ARG A 49 15.67 -11.41 -19.01
N ARG A 50 16.97 -11.17 -18.81
CA ARG A 50 17.70 -11.71 -17.66
C ARG A 50 17.10 -11.21 -16.34
N ALA A 51 16.78 -9.92 -16.23
CA ALA A 51 16.12 -9.35 -15.06
C ALA A 51 14.72 -9.97 -14.84
N PHE A 52 13.96 -10.21 -15.91
CA PHE A 52 12.67 -10.91 -15.82
C PHE A 52 12.82 -12.33 -15.24
N GLU A 53 13.81 -13.09 -15.72
CA GLU A 53 14.10 -14.45 -15.24
C GLU A 53 14.58 -14.44 -13.79
N GLN A 54 15.50 -13.53 -13.46
CA GLN A 54 16.00 -13.32 -12.09
C GLN A 54 14.86 -13.05 -11.12
N VAL A 55 13.93 -12.16 -11.45
CA VAL A 55 12.75 -11.90 -10.60
C VAL A 55 11.82 -13.11 -10.55
N ARG A 56 11.52 -13.76 -11.68
CA ARG A 56 10.61 -14.92 -11.75
C ARG A 56 11.06 -16.05 -10.84
N ASP A 57 12.37 -16.28 -10.81
CA ASP A 57 13.00 -17.42 -10.15
C ASP A 57 13.51 -17.07 -8.73
N HIS A 58 13.37 -15.81 -8.29
CA HIS A 58 13.82 -15.37 -6.97
C HIS A 58 12.97 -15.98 -5.83
N PRO A 59 13.56 -16.59 -4.79
CA PRO A 59 12.79 -17.21 -3.71
C PRO A 59 11.87 -16.23 -2.96
N ALA A 60 12.31 -14.99 -2.74
CA ALA A 60 11.53 -14.00 -2.00
C ALA A 60 10.23 -13.56 -2.71
N VAL A 61 10.03 -13.86 -4.00
CA VAL A 61 8.76 -13.55 -4.69
C VAL A 61 7.72 -14.65 -4.59
N ILE A 62 8.05 -15.83 -4.05
CA ILE A 62 7.14 -16.99 -4.01
C ILE A 62 5.86 -16.67 -3.23
N GLY A 63 5.99 -16.06 -2.04
CA GLY A 63 4.83 -15.66 -1.23
C GLY A 63 3.90 -14.69 -1.97
N LEU A 64 4.48 -13.66 -2.61
CA LEU A 64 3.74 -12.71 -3.43
C LEU A 64 3.07 -13.38 -4.64
N ARG A 65 3.75 -14.30 -5.30
CA ARG A 65 3.22 -15.02 -6.46
C ARG A 65 2.05 -15.90 -6.08
N ASP A 66 2.17 -16.66 -5.00
CA ASP A 66 1.22 -17.70 -4.64
C ASP A 66 0.00 -17.11 -3.91
N TRP A 67 0.22 -16.12 -3.04
CA TRP A 67 -0.81 -15.59 -2.14
C TRP A 67 -1.07 -14.09 -2.30
N GLY A 68 -0.26 -13.38 -3.07
CA GLY A 68 -0.32 -11.91 -3.12
C GLY A 68 0.27 -11.29 -1.86
N THR A 69 -0.02 -10.03 -1.59
CA THR A 69 0.49 -9.36 -0.39
C THR A 69 -0.15 -9.88 0.90
N VAL A 70 -1.34 -10.50 0.83
CA VAL A 70 -2.09 -11.03 1.98
C VAL A 70 -1.31 -12.08 2.78
N HIS A 71 -0.27 -12.72 2.22
CA HIS A 71 0.62 -13.61 2.98
C HIS A 71 1.28 -12.93 4.18
N LEU A 72 1.40 -11.59 4.15
CA LEU A 72 1.95 -10.81 5.25
C LEU A 72 1.06 -10.84 6.51
N VAL A 73 -0.25 -11.07 6.40
CA VAL A 73 -1.18 -10.99 7.54
C VAL A 73 -0.76 -11.91 8.68
N ALA A 74 -0.48 -13.18 8.39
CA ALA A 74 -0.09 -14.16 9.41
C ALA A 74 1.28 -13.85 10.04
N VAL A 75 2.26 -13.50 9.21
CA VAL A 75 3.62 -13.17 9.65
C VAL A 75 3.60 -11.94 10.54
N LYS A 76 2.92 -10.88 10.09
CA LYS A 76 2.80 -9.63 10.83
C LYS A 76 2.05 -9.80 12.13
N ASN A 77 0.97 -10.59 12.14
CA ASN A 77 0.32 -10.90 13.41
C ASN A 77 1.27 -11.64 14.36
N TYR A 78 2.04 -12.62 13.87
CA TYR A 78 2.95 -13.38 14.72
C TYR A 78 4.00 -12.50 15.41
N VAL A 79 4.54 -11.51 14.70
CA VAL A 79 5.60 -10.62 15.22
C VAL A 79 5.07 -9.36 15.94
N GLY A 80 3.75 -9.16 16.04
CA GLY A 80 3.18 -7.96 16.66
C GLY A 80 3.10 -6.73 15.75
N ASP A 81 3.19 -6.93 14.44
CA ASP A 81 3.16 -5.91 13.38
C ASP A 81 1.81 -5.88 12.61
N LEU A 82 0.71 -6.36 13.23
CA LEU A 82 -0.64 -6.29 12.66
C LEU A 82 -1.53 -5.36 13.49
N PRO A 83 -1.49 -4.03 13.25
CA PRO A 83 -2.30 -3.08 13.99
C PRO A 83 -3.78 -3.41 14.01
N ALA A 84 -4.41 -3.28 15.17
CA ALA A 84 -5.85 -3.49 15.34
C ALA A 84 -6.47 -2.46 16.28
N ARG A 85 -7.77 -2.19 16.09
CA ARG A 85 -8.53 -1.15 16.81
C ARG A 85 -7.81 0.19 16.84
N ASN A 86 -7.63 0.82 15.68
CA ASN A 86 -6.93 2.11 15.56
C ASN A 86 -5.53 2.13 16.24
N HIS A 87 -4.71 1.10 16.04
CA HIS A 87 -3.40 0.91 16.69
C HIS A 87 -3.44 0.72 18.23
N GLN A 88 -4.58 0.45 18.85
CA GLN A 88 -4.60 0.07 20.27
C GLN A 88 -3.84 -1.24 20.51
N LEU A 89 -3.86 -2.15 19.53
CA LEU A 89 -3.25 -3.47 19.58
C LEU A 89 -2.36 -3.70 18.34
N GLY A 90 -1.39 -4.61 18.45
CA GLY A 90 -0.51 -5.04 17.35
C GLY A 90 -0.77 -6.46 16.85
N GLN A 91 -1.81 -7.12 17.39
CA GLN A 91 -2.18 -8.50 17.06
C GLN A 91 -3.69 -8.72 17.23
N VAL A 92 -4.21 -9.75 16.57
CA VAL A 92 -5.56 -10.29 16.72
C VAL A 92 -5.54 -11.81 16.97
N PRO A 93 -6.38 -12.35 17.87
CA PRO A 93 -6.44 -13.79 18.14
C PRO A 93 -7.23 -14.62 17.11
N TRP A 94 -7.79 -14.02 16.05
CA TRP A 94 -8.53 -14.71 14.97
C TRP A 94 -7.86 -14.53 13.60
N THR A 95 -6.53 -14.48 13.58
CA THR A 95 -5.76 -14.25 12.34
C THR A 95 -6.03 -15.32 11.28
N ASP A 96 -6.30 -16.56 11.70
CA ASP A 96 -6.68 -17.69 10.84
C ASP A 96 -7.96 -17.43 10.01
N ARG A 97 -8.81 -16.49 10.44
CA ARG A 97 -10.01 -16.10 9.71
C ARG A 97 -9.73 -15.11 8.57
N ILE A 98 -8.61 -14.41 8.59
CA ILE A 98 -8.28 -13.32 7.66
C ILE A 98 -6.88 -13.44 7.03
N ASP A 99 -6.22 -14.58 7.20
CA ASP A 99 -4.93 -14.82 6.58
C ASP A 99 -5.04 -15.19 5.09
N ALA A 100 -3.89 -15.44 4.45
CA ALA A 100 -3.85 -15.82 3.05
C ALA A 100 -4.69 -17.06 2.71
N ALA A 101 -4.79 -18.04 3.61
CA ALA A 101 -5.59 -19.25 3.36
C ALA A 101 -7.09 -18.96 3.42
N ALA A 102 -7.52 -18.03 4.29
CA ALA A 102 -8.90 -17.56 4.31
C ALA A 102 -9.28 -16.85 2.99
N PHE A 103 -8.46 -15.89 2.54
CA PHE A 103 -8.73 -15.15 1.30
C PHE A 103 -8.54 -15.98 0.02
N ALA A 104 -7.71 -17.02 0.05
CA ALA A 104 -7.50 -17.90 -1.11
C ALA A 104 -8.77 -18.63 -1.57
N ARG A 105 -9.73 -18.88 -0.67
CA ARG A 105 -11.03 -19.49 -1.00
C ARG A 105 -11.83 -18.66 -2.01
N TYR A 106 -11.64 -17.34 -1.97
CA TYR A 106 -12.28 -16.38 -2.86
C TYR A 106 -11.44 -16.06 -4.10
N THR A 107 -10.16 -16.45 -4.12
CA THR A 107 -9.26 -16.18 -5.25
C THR A 107 -9.57 -17.12 -6.41
N ARG A 108 -9.79 -16.57 -7.60
CA ARG A 108 -10.06 -17.34 -8.83
C ARG A 108 -8.83 -17.41 -9.74
N LYS A 109 -8.03 -16.35 -9.77
CA LYS A 109 -6.77 -16.33 -10.52
C LYS A 109 -5.83 -15.24 -10.05
N ASN A 110 -4.59 -15.37 -10.49
CA ASN A 110 -3.55 -14.39 -10.27
C ASN A 110 -3.46 -13.45 -11.49
N LYS A 111 -3.31 -12.15 -11.25
CA LYS A 111 -3.21 -11.09 -12.25
C LYS A 111 -1.89 -10.33 -12.06
N GLY A 112 -1.16 -10.19 -13.16
CA GLY A 112 0.04 -9.36 -13.21
C GLY A 112 -0.22 -8.00 -13.81
N CYS A 113 0.56 -7.01 -13.34
CA CYS A 113 0.80 -5.78 -14.08
C CYS A 113 1.48 -6.08 -15.42
N PHE A 114 1.57 -5.07 -16.27
CA PHE A 114 2.29 -5.17 -17.54
C PHE A 114 3.71 -5.75 -17.34
N ALA A 115 4.07 -6.76 -18.16
CA ALA A 115 5.36 -7.44 -18.16
C ALA A 115 5.82 -8.09 -16.83
N CYS A 116 4.97 -8.17 -15.81
CA CYS A 116 5.38 -8.63 -14.48
C CYS A 116 5.37 -10.17 -14.37
N PRO A 117 6.49 -10.81 -13.95
CA PRO A 117 6.55 -12.25 -13.69
C PRO A 117 5.92 -12.65 -12.35
N ILE A 118 5.84 -11.74 -11.36
CA ILE A 118 5.35 -12.05 -10.00
C ILE A 118 3.84 -12.34 -9.99
N ARG A 119 3.04 -11.51 -10.68
CA ARG A 119 1.58 -11.63 -10.73
C ARG A 119 0.89 -11.63 -9.36
N CYS A 120 1.27 -10.67 -8.50
CA CYS A 120 0.79 -10.55 -7.12
C CYS A 120 -0.70 -10.21 -6.97
N GLY A 121 -1.35 -9.60 -7.97
CA GLY A 121 -2.73 -9.14 -7.85
C GLY A 121 -3.72 -10.31 -7.82
N ARG A 122 -4.64 -10.32 -6.85
CA ARG A 122 -5.64 -11.37 -6.68
C ARG A 122 -6.93 -10.99 -7.39
N VAL A 123 -7.48 -11.88 -8.20
CA VAL A 123 -8.84 -11.73 -8.72
C VAL A 123 -9.77 -12.54 -7.83
N THR A 124 -10.64 -11.85 -7.10
CA THR A 124 -11.52 -12.45 -6.09
C THR A 124 -12.98 -12.45 -6.51
N ARG A 125 -13.74 -13.42 -6.01
CA ARG A 125 -15.19 -13.55 -6.19
C ARG A 125 -15.83 -14.19 -4.97
N ILE A 126 -16.92 -13.60 -4.50
CA ILE A 126 -17.82 -14.17 -3.50
C ILE A 126 -18.97 -14.87 -4.24
N GLU A 127 -19.22 -16.15 -3.92
CA GLU A 127 -20.17 -17.00 -4.68
C GLU A 127 -21.59 -17.00 -4.11
N SER A 128 -21.73 -16.76 -2.81
CA SER A 128 -23.00 -16.86 -2.10
C SER A 128 -23.09 -15.81 -1.00
N GLY A 129 -24.29 -15.60 -0.46
CA GLY A 129 -24.51 -14.64 0.61
C GLY A 129 -24.77 -13.21 0.12
N PRO A 130 -24.84 -12.23 1.05
CA PRO A 130 -25.29 -10.86 0.76
C PRO A 130 -24.34 -10.09 -0.17
N TYR A 131 -23.09 -10.54 -0.29
CA TYR A 131 -22.05 -9.88 -1.10
C TYR A 131 -21.75 -10.60 -2.42
N ALA A 132 -22.49 -11.66 -2.75
CA ALA A 132 -22.29 -12.40 -3.99
C ALA A 132 -22.51 -11.53 -5.24
N GLY A 133 -21.75 -11.83 -6.30
CA GLY A 133 -21.99 -11.27 -7.63
C GLY A 133 -23.27 -11.83 -8.27
N ASP A 134 -23.77 -11.17 -9.31
CA ASP A 134 -25.03 -11.50 -10.01
C ASP A 134 -24.95 -12.67 -11.03
N GLY A 135 -23.85 -13.40 -11.05
CA GLY A 135 -23.54 -14.49 -11.98
C GLY A 135 -23.08 -14.08 -13.39
N SER A 136 -23.21 -12.82 -13.79
CA SER A 136 -23.26 -12.42 -15.22
C SER A 136 -21.92 -12.16 -15.91
N THR A 137 -20.79 -12.23 -15.21
CA THR A 137 -19.49 -11.76 -15.70
C THR A 137 -18.39 -12.82 -15.56
N GLU A 138 -17.90 -13.25 -16.72
CA GLU A 138 -16.77 -14.17 -16.81
C GLU A 138 -15.47 -13.52 -16.30
N PRO A 139 -14.66 -14.23 -15.48
CA PRO A 139 -13.33 -13.77 -15.04
C PRO A 139 -12.33 -13.57 -16.19
N SER A 140 -12.70 -13.83 -17.44
CA SER A 140 -11.85 -14.07 -18.59
C SER A 140 -11.24 -12.81 -19.25
N GLY A 141 -10.91 -11.75 -18.51
CA GLY A 141 -9.87 -10.76 -18.92
C GLY A 141 -10.04 -10.01 -20.26
N ARG A 142 -11.16 -10.17 -20.98
CA ARG A 142 -11.53 -9.41 -22.17
C ARG A 142 -13.03 -9.12 -22.10
N ALA A 143 -13.41 -8.05 -21.41
CA ALA A 143 -14.83 -7.67 -21.34
C ALA A 143 -15.19 -6.77 -22.53
N SER A 144 -15.93 -7.34 -23.47
CA SER A 144 -16.89 -6.61 -24.30
C SER A 144 -18.03 -6.10 -23.40
N GLY A 145 -17.84 -4.90 -22.83
CA GLY A 145 -18.89 -3.89 -22.66
C GLY A 145 -20.11 -4.10 -21.76
N ARG A 146 -20.48 -5.29 -21.25
CA ARG A 146 -21.74 -5.44 -20.47
C ARG A 146 -21.68 -6.40 -19.28
N GLY A 147 -20.56 -6.40 -18.56
CA GLY A 147 -20.44 -7.11 -17.30
C GLY A 147 -18.99 -7.17 -16.78
N LEU A 148 -18.45 -6.26 -15.97
CA LEU A 148 -19.04 -5.16 -15.23
C LEU A 148 -18.78 -5.43 -13.73
N ALA A 149 -19.69 -6.18 -13.11
CA ALA A 149 -19.95 -6.11 -11.67
C ALA A 149 -19.25 -7.14 -10.76
N GLU A 150 -18.68 -8.25 -11.24
CA GLU A 150 -18.36 -9.36 -10.31
C GLU A 150 -16.89 -9.74 -10.15
N VAL A 151 -15.98 -9.15 -10.91
CA VAL A 151 -14.56 -9.51 -10.90
C VAL A 151 -13.77 -8.42 -10.19
N LEU A 152 -13.43 -8.68 -8.92
CA LEU A 152 -12.68 -7.77 -8.06
C LEU A 152 -11.19 -8.03 -8.11
N GLU A 153 -10.38 -6.98 -8.08
CA GLU A 153 -8.94 -7.10 -7.83
C GLU A 153 -8.64 -6.72 -6.37
N GLY A 154 -7.76 -7.50 -5.73
CA GLY A 154 -7.47 -7.42 -4.30
C GLY A 154 -8.41 -8.32 -3.44
N PRO A 155 -8.45 -8.09 -2.12
CA PRO A 155 -7.73 -7.05 -1.41
C PRO A 155 -6.21 -7.33 -1.33
N GLU A 156 -5.44 -6.27 -1.20
CA GLU A 156 -4.02 -6.32 -0.81
C GLU A 156 -3.92 -6.30 0.72
N TYR A 157 -2.76 -6.65 1.29
CA TYR A 157 -2.49 -6.67 2.74
C TYR A 157 -2.97 -5.40 3.45
N GLU A 158 -2.57 -4.23 2.94
CA GLU A 158 -2.92 -2.94 3.56
C GLU A 158 -4.44 -2.73 3.62
N THR A 159 -5.17 -3.20 2.61
CA THR A 159 -6.64 -3.16 2.59
C THR A 159 -7.25 -4.14 3.58
N VAL A 160 -6.69 -5.37 3.66
CA VAL A 160 -7.16 -6.38 4.62
C VAL A 160 -7.05 -5.86 6.04
N ASP A 161 -5.89 -5.30 6.42
CA ASP A 161 -5.68 -4.76 7.76
C ASP A 161 -6.56 -3.52 8.04
N ALA A 162 -6.56 -2.55 7.12
CA ALA A 162 -7.25 -1.27 7.31
C ALA A 162 -8.79 -1.43 7.43
N LEU A 163 -9.39 -2.35 6.67
CA LEU A 163 -10.84 -2.59 6.66
C LEU A 163 -11.25 -3.79 7.53
N GLY A 164 -10.29 -4.51 8.12
CA GLY A 164 -10.49 -5.68 8.97
C GLY A 164 -10.02 -5.42 10.40
N PRO A 165 -8.83 -5.90 10.82
CA PRO A 165 -8.23 -5.68 12.14
C PRO A 165 -8.36 -4.27 12.71
N MET A 166 -8.12 -3.23 11.90
CA MET A 166 -8.21 -1.83 12.36
C MET A 166 -9.62 -1.43 12.80
N CYS A 167 -10.65 -2.00 12.16
CA CYS A 167 -12.06 -1.82 12.50
C CYS A 167 -12.60 -2.98 13.36
N TRP A 168 -11.74 -3.91 13.79
CA TRP A 168 -12.08 -5.13 14.53
C TRP A 168 -13.00 -6.10 13.80
N ILE A 169 -12.87 -6.18 12.47
CA ILE A 169 -13.68 -7.05 11.60
C ILE A 169 -12.85 -8.27 11.18
N ASP A 170 -13.44 -9.46 11.31
CA ASP A 170 -12.81 -10.76 11.02
C ASP A 170 -13.54 -11.56 9.93
N ASP A 171 -14.37 -10.89 9.13
CA ASP A 171 -15.13 -11.47 8.02
C ASP A 171 -14.45 -11.14 6.68
N PRO A 172 -13.83 -12.14 6.01
CA PRO A 172 -13.23 -11.96 4.69
C PRO A 172 -14.20 -11.46 3.62
N GLU A 173 -15.47 -11.87 3.65
CA GLU A 173 -16.44 -11.47 2.63
C GLU A 173 -16.78 -9.99 2.76
N ALA A 174 -16.98 -9.52 4.00
CA ALA A 174 -17.14 -8.10 4.31
C ALA A 174 -15.91 -7.29 3.88
N ILE A 175 -14.69 -7.77 4.15
CA ILE A 175 -13.45 -7.08 3.76
C ILE A 175 -13.28 -7.02 2.23
N ILE A 176 -13.57 -8.11 1.51
CA ILE A 176 -13.55 -8.15 0.04
C ILE A 176 -14.58 -7.16 -0.52
N HIS A 177 -15.77 -7.12 0.06
CA HIS A 177 -16.83 -6.19 -0.34
C HIS A 177 -16.46 -4.73 -0.05
N ALA A 178 -15.87 -4.44 1.11
CA ALA A 178 -15.39 -3.11 1.46
C ALA A 178 -14.27 -2.63 0.51
N ASN A 179 -13.36 -3.53 0.13
CA ASN A 179 -12.35 -3.27 -0.93
C ASN A 179 -13.01 -2.93 -2.27
N ARG A 180 -14.08 -3.63 -2.66
CA ARG A 180 -14.86 -3.30 -3.86
C ARG A 180 -15.38 -1.86 -3.79
N LEU A 181 -16.07 -1.52 -2.70
CA LEU A 181 -16.67 -0.20 -2.56
C LEU A 181 -15.61 0.89 -2.68
N CYS A 182 -14.44 0.71 -2.05
CA CYS A 182 -13.34 1.65 -2.18
C CYS A 182 -12.83 1.77 -3.62
N ASN A 183 -12.67 0.66 -4.35
CA ASN A 183 -12.26 0.69 -5.75
C ASN A 183 -13.31 1.36 -6.66
N ASP A 184 -14.60 1.06 -6.48
CA ASP A 184 -15.67 1.60 -7.31
C ASP A 184 -15.90 3.10 -7.05
N LEU A 185 -15.78 3.51 -5.79
CA LEU A 185 -15.94 4.90 -5.35
C LEU A 185 -14.66 5.73 -5.51
N GLY A 186 -13.53 5.09 -5.82
CA GLY A 186 -12.23 5.74 -5.97
C GLY A 186 -11.71 6.31 -4.65
N LEU A 187 -11.58 5.46 -3.64
CA LEU A 187 -11.06 5.80 -2.31
C LEU A 187 -9.76 5.04 -2.00
N ASP A 188 -8.84 5.69 -1.29
CA ASP A 188 -7.71 5.03 -0.63
C ASP A 188 -8.21 4.16 0.52
N THR A 189 -8.00 2.85 0.43
CA THR A 189 -8.46 1.88 1.45
C THR A 189 -7.79 2.09 2.79
N ILE A 190 -6.50 2.50 2.81
CA ILE A 190 -5.76 2.76 4.06
C ILE A 190 -6.42 3.91 4.80
N SER A 191 -6.51 5.07 4.14
CA SER A 191 -7.05 6.28 4.77
C SER A 191 -8.54 6.14 5.11
N THR A 192 -9.30 5.39 4.30
CA THR A 192 -10.71 5.08 4.58
C THR A 192 -10.85 4.23 5.84
N GLY A 193 -10.10 3.12 5.94
CA GLY A 193 -10.13 2.26 7.12
C GLY A 193 -9.66 2.96 8.38
N VAL A 194 -8.59 3.77 8.30
CA VAL A 194 -8.10 4.57 9.45
C VAL A 194 -9.11 5.63 9.87
N ALA A 195 -9.80 6.29 8.94
CA ALA A 195 -10.84 7.26 9.28
C ALA A 195 -12.04 6.62 9.98
N ILE A 196 -12.44 5.42 9.56
CA ILE A 196 -13.53 4.67 10.19
C ILE A 196 -13.10 4.14 11.57
N ALA A 197 -11.90 3.57 11.68
CA ALA A 197 -11.35 3.13 12.97
C ALA A 197 -11.19 4.30 13.95
N PHE A 198 -10.81 5.48 13.48
CA PHE A 198 -10.78 6.70 14.28
C PHE A 198 -12.17 7.09 14.79
N ALA A 199 -13.21 6.96 13.96
CA ALA A 199 -14.59 7.22 14.39
C ALA A 199 -15.07 6.21 15.45
N MET A 200 -14.75 4.92 15.28
CA MET A 200 -15.05 3.87 16.25
C MET A 200 -14.33 4.11 17.59
N GLU A 201 -13.05 4.53 17.57
CA GLU A 201 -12.38 4.92 18.81
C GLU A 201 -12.98 6.20 19.40
N GLY A 202 -13.33 7.19 18.58
CA GLY A 202 -14.04 8.39 19.03
C GLY A 202 -15.32 8.04 19.80
N HIS A 203 -16.10 7.09 19.30
CA HIS A 203 -17.28 6.57 19.98
C HIS A 203 -16.96 5.85 21.29
N GLN A 204 -15.99 4.93 21.27
CA GLN A 204 -15.50 4.24 22.47
C GLN A 204 -15.07 5.22 23.58
N ARG A 205 -14.56 6.39 23.21
CA ARG A 205 -14.10 7.45 24.13
C ARG A 205 -15.20 8.47 24.51
N GLY A 206 -16.41 8.35 23.96
CA GLY A 206 -17.50 9.30 24.16
C GLY A 206 -17.28 10.66 23.50
N LEU A 207 -16.43 10.73 22.47
CA LEU A 207 -16.11 11.96 21.72
C LEU A 207 -16.97 12.14 20.47
N LEU A 208 -17.54 11.05 19.95
CA LEU A 208 -18.28 11.03 18.71
C LEU A 208 -19.46 10.07 18.83
N ASP A 209 -20.58 10.43 18.22
CA ASP A 209 -21.73 9.55 18.06
C ASP A 209 -22.42 9.86 16.73
N ASP A 210 -23.18 8.92 16.18
CA ASP A 210 -23.93 9.11 14.94
C ASP A 210 -25.26 8.35 15.00
N PRO A 211 -26.38 8.97 14.59
CA PRO A 211 -27.70 8.34 14.68
C PRO A 211 -27.89 7.20 13.66
N ASP A 212 -27.10 7.14 12.59
CA ASP A 212 -27.25 6.17 11.49
C ASP A 212 -26.20 5.05 11.52
N CYS A 213 -25.16 5.15 12.36
CA CYS A 213 -24.08 4.17 12.48
C CYS A 213 -23.77 3.92 13.95
N SER A 214 -23.69 2.65 14.36
CA SER A 214 -23.42 2.31 15.76
C SER A 214 -22.04 2.75 16.24
N LEU A 215 -21.05 2.79 15.32
CA LEU A 215 -19.64 3.04 15.61
C LEU A 215 -19.01 2.03 16.59
N GLU A 216 -19.69 0.91 16.87
CA GLU A 216 -19.16 -0.17 17.67
C GLU A 216 -18.05 -0.94 16.93
N TRP A 217 -17.03 -1.38 17.67
CA TRP A 217 -15.94 -2.17 17.11
C TRP A 217 -16.46 -3.49 16.53
N GLY A 218 -16.14 -3.77 15.27
CA GLY A 218 -16.56 -4.99 14.57
C GLY A 218 -17.92 -4.88 13.88
N ASP A 219 -18.60 -3.73 13.93
CA ASP A 219 -19.85 -3.52 13.19
C ASP A 219 -19.57 -3.34 11.69
N VAL A 220 -19.91 -4.38 10.91
CA VAL A 220 -19.76 -4.41 9.46
C VAL A 220 -20.69 -3.41 8.78
N ASP A 221 -21.92 -3.20 9.27
CA ASP A 221 -22.86 -2.27 8.66
C ASP A 221 -22.36 -0.83 8.79
N THR A 222 -21.76 -0.50 9.94
CA THR A 222 -21.04 0.77 10.13
C THR A 222 -19.89 0.92 9.15
N LEU A 223 -19.03 -0.10 8.98
CA LEU A 223 -17.91 -0.05 8.03
C LEU A 223 -18.42 0.27 6.62
N LEU A 224 -19.36 -0.52 6.11
CA LEU A 224 -19.85 -0.40 4.73
C LEU A 224 -20.61 0.92 4.52
N GLY A 225 -21.48 1.27 5.48
CA GLY A 225 -22.24 2.52 5.47
C GLY A 225 -21.35 3.76 5.47
N LEU A 226 -20.28 3.77 6.29
CA LEU A 226 -19.36 4.90 6.33
C LEU A 226 -18.49 5.03 5.07
N ILE A 227 -18.07 3.93 4.42
CA ILE A 227 -17.37 4.01 3.12
C ILE A 227 -18.23 4.79 2.10
N GLU A 228 -19.51 4.45 2.02
CA GLU A 228 -20.48 5.08 1.13
C GLU A 228 -20.76 6.55 1.49
N ARG A 229 -20.95 6.84 2.77
CA ARG A 229 -21.20 8.19 3.29
C ARG A 229 -19.97 9.09 3.13
N ILE A 230 -18.76 8.56 3.28
CA ILE A 230 -17.48 9.27 3.03
C ILE A 230 -17.38 9.66 1.56
N ALA A 231 -17.59 8.71 0.65
CA ALA A 231 -17.50 8.97 -0.79
C ALA A 231 -18.51 10.05 -1.25
N ARG A 232 -19.70 10.06 -0.65
CA ARG A 232 -20.78 10.99 -0.99
C ARG A 232 -20.84 12.25 -0.12
N ARG A 233 -19.96 12.38 0.88
CA ARG A 233 -19.95 13.47 1.86
C ARG A 233 -21.32 13.67 2.54
N GLN A 234 -21.83 12.62 3.18
CA GLN A 234 -23.14 12.61 3.83
C GLN A 234 -23.04 12.37 5.33
N GLY A 235 -23.69 13.21 6.14
CA GLY A 235 -23.67 13.09 7.60
C GLY A 235 -22.24 13.07 8.16
N LEU A 236 -21.96 12.13 9.06
CA LEU A 236 -20.60 11.90 9.57
C LEU A 236 -19.55 11.64 8.46
N GLY A 237 -19.98 11.10 7.32
CA GLY A 237 -19.11 10.87 6.17
C GLY A 237 -18.49 12.16 5.60
N ASP A 238 -19.15 13.32 5.67
CA ASP A 238 -18.53 14.58 5.21
C ASP A 238 -17.36 14.99 6.09
N LEU A 239 -17.49 14.84 7.41
CA LEU A 239 -16.42 15.09 8.37
C LEU A 239 -15.24 14.14 8.14
N LEU A 240 -15.51 12.83 8.05
CA LEU A 240 -14.47 11.82 7.85
C LEU A 240 -13.80 11.94 6.47
N ALA A 241 -14.52 12.42 5.44
CA ALA A 241 -13.94 12.68 4.13
C ALA A 241 -12.82 13.75 4.16
N GLU A 242 -12.69 14.55 5.22
CA GLU A 242 -11.58 15.51 5.37
C GLU A 242 -10.26 14.89 5.85
N GLY A 243 -10.26 13.61 6.25
CA GLY A 243 -9.11 12.88 6.83
C GLY A 243 -9.00 13.08 8.34
N VAL A 244 -8.33 12.17 9.04
CA VAL A 244 -8.36 12.09 10.51
C VAL A 244 -7.80 13.34 11.19
N ARG A 245 -6.79 13.99 10.61
CA ARG A 245 -6.23 15.24 11.18
C ARG A 245 -7.30 16.32 11.33
N ARG A 246 -8.00 16.61 10.24
CA ARG A 246 -9.01 17.69 10.20
C ARG A 246 -10.28 17.28 10.93
N ALA A 247 -10.69 16.02 10.80
CA ALA A 247 -11.83 15.51 11.53
C ALA A 247 -11.61 15.64 13.04
N ALA A 248 -10.42 15.29 13.54
CA ALA A 248 -10.09 15.41 14.95
C ALA A 248 -10.03 16.87 15.44
N GLU A 249 -9.52 17.80 14.64
CA GLU A 249 -9.56 19.24 14.94
C GLU A 249 -11.00 19.76 15.11
N VAL A 250 -11.93 19.29 14.27
CA VAL A 250 -13.35 19.68 14.34
C VAL A 250 -14.07 19.05 15.53
N ILE A 251 -13.80 17.77 15.83
CA ILE A 251 -14.37 17.08 17.01
C ILE A 251 -13.88 17.75 18.31
N GLY A 252 -12.61 18.15 18.36
CA GLY A 252 -12.01 18.80 19.52
C GLY A 252 -11.78 17.85 20.70
N GLY A 253 -11.56 18.44 21.88
CA GLY A 253 -11.21 17.66 23.07
C GLY A 253 -9.94 16.82 22.88
N ASP A 254 -10.00 15.55 23.27
CA ASP A 254 -8.89 14.60 23.14
C ASP A 254 -8.82 13.93 21.75
N ALA A 255 -9.74 14.23 20.82
CA ALA A 255 -9.79 13.58 19.50
C ALA A 255 -8.45 13.60 18.74
N PRO A 256 -7.64 14.70 18.74
CA PRO A 256 -6.34 14.70 18.07
C PRO A 256 -5.36 13.63 18.57
N ARG A 257 -5.51 13.13 19.81
CA ARG A 257 -4.68 12.04 20.35
C ARG A 257 -4.93 10.70 19.66
N TYR A 258 -6.13 10.50 19.11
CA TYR A 258 -6.55 9.26 18.47
C TYR A 258 -6.42 9.31 16.93
N ALA A 259 -6.06 10.46 16.36
CA ALA A 259 -5.87 10.64 14.94
C ALA A 259 -4.50 10.11 14.46
N MET A 260 -4.44 8.85 14.06
CA MET A 260 -3.21 8.18 13.65
C MET A 260 -2.71 8.67 12.27
N HIS A 261 -1.86 9.70 12.25
CA HIS A 261 -1.31 10.27 11.01
C HIS A 261 0.10 10.85 11.15
N VAL A 262 0.81 11.01 10.02
CA VAL A 262 1.99 11.89 9.91
C VAL A 262 1.77 12.90 8.79
N LYS A 263 1.96 14.19 9.09
CA LYS A 263 1.70 15.33 8.18
C LYS A 263 0.26 15.35 7.61
N GLY A 264 -0.68 14.74 8.33
CA GLY A 264 -2.09 14.63 7.93
C GLY A 264 -2.40 13.49 6.96
N MET A 265 -1.44 12.61 6.69
CA MET A 265 -1.66 11.34 5.99
C MET A 265 -1.81 10.23 7.03
N GLU A 266 -2.90 9.47 6.94
CA GLU A 266 -3.19 8.33 7.81
C GLU A 266 -2.04 7.32 7.82
N LEU A 267 -1.74 6.71 8.97
CA LEU A 267 -0.67 5.70 9.05
C LEU A 267 -0.99 4.49 8.13
N PRO A 268 -0.01 3.93 7.42
CA PRO A 268 -0.15 2.63 6.77
C PRO A 268 -0.02 1.49 7.80
N ARG A 269 -0.10 0.24 7.32
CA ARG A 269 -0.27 -0.95 8.14
C ARG A 269 1.07 -1.54 8.57
N GLN A 270 1.83 -0.76 9.34
CA GLN A 270 3.04 -1.19 10.04
C GLN A 270 2.95 -0.63 11.46
N GLU A 271 3.42 -1.40 12.43
CA GLU A 271 3.42 -1.08 13.84
C GLU A 271 4.77 -0.43 14.23
N PRO A 272 4.85 0.92 14.27
CA PRO A 272 6.11 1.61 14.53
C PRO A 272 6.68 1.34 15.94
N ARG A 273 5.89 0.79 16.88
CA ARG A 273 6.39 0.35 18.19
C ARG A 273 7.33 -0.87 18.07
N ILE A 274 7.18 -1.67 17.02
CA ILE A 274 7.99 -2.88 16.76
C ILE A 274 8.94 -2.68 15.57
N ALA A 275 8.51 -1.94 14.55
CA ALA A 275 9.25 -1.69 13.32
C ALA A 275 9.81 -0.26 13.27
N LYS A 276 10.94 -0.01 13.93
CA LYS A 276 11.52 1.34 14.08
C LYS A 276 11.93 1.98 12.74
N GLY A 277 12.39 1.17 11.79
CA GLY A 277 12.68 1.62 10.43
C GLY A 277 11.45 2.25 9.76
N PHE A 278 10.29 1.58 9.82
CA PHE A 278 9.03 2.14 9.30
C PHE A 278 8.56 3.35 10.10
N GLY A 279 8.70 3.35 11.44
CA GLY A 279 8.40 4.51 12.26
C GLY A 279 9.17 5.76 11.82
N LEU A 280 10.48 5.63 11.62
CA LEU A 280 11.33 6.71 11.10
C LEU A 280 10.93 7.09 9.67
N GLY A 281 10.75 6.11 8.77
CA GLY A 281 10.34 6.36 7.38
C GLY A 281 9.01 7.10 7.25
N HIS A 282 8.02 6.78 8.10
CA HIS A 282 6.76 7.53 8.16
C HIS A 282 6.98 8.98 8.62
N ALA A 283 7.80 9.16 9.66
CA ALA A 283 8.13 10.47 10.22
C ALA A 283 8.84 11.38 9.19
N THR A 284 9.80 10.84 8.43
CA THR A 284 10.62 11.62 7.50
C THR A 284 10.00 11.79 6.11
N SER A 285 9.11 10.87 5.69
CA SER A 285 8.49 10.85 4.36
C SER A 285 8.02 12.22 3.85
N ASN A 286 8.38 12.52 2.61
CA ASN A 286 8.00 13.74 1.90
C ASN A 286 6.50 13.83 1.60
N ARG A 287 5.75 12.74 1.68
CA ARG A 287 4.31 12.73 1.36
C ARG A 287 3.39 12.43 2.55
N GLY A 288 3.94 12.44 3.76
CA GLY A 288 3.26 11.96 4.98
C GLY A 288 3.45 10.46 5.19
N ALA A 289 2.83 9.89 6.22
CA ALA A 289 3.03 8.49 6.60
C ALA A 289 2.74 7.56 5.42
N ASP A 290 3.75 6.90 4.86
CA ASP A 290 3.62 6.00 3.72
C ASP A 290 4.75 4.99 3.69
N HIS A 291 4.38 3.70 3.72
CA HIS A 291 5.32 2.60 3.81
C HIS A 291 6.12 2.41 2.53
N LEU A 292 5.57 2.79 1.37
CA LEU A 292 6.25 2.71 0.07
C LEU A 292 7.20 3.89 -0.18
N TYR A 293 7.24 4.91 0.67
CA TYR A 293 8.20 6.02 0.50
C TYR A 293 9.63 5.53 0.71
N ALA A 294 9.91 4.90 1.86
CA ALA A 294 11.21 4.34 2.17
C ALA A 294 11.23 2.81 2.02
N LEU A 295 10.17 2.11 2.41
CA LEU A 295 10.07 0.64 2.41
C LEU A 295 11.28 -0.09 3.06
N PRO A 296 11.65 0.23 4.32
CA PRO A 296 12.80 -0.38 4.99
C PRO A 296 12.45 -1.79 5.50
N THR A 297 12.49 -2.81 4.64
CA THR A 297 12.03 -4.18 4.97
C THR A 297 13.14 -5.17 5.31
N ILE A 298 14.42 -4.82 5.12
CA ILE A 298 15.56 -5.75 5.24
C ILE A 298 15.59 -6.43 6.62
N ASP A 299 15.42 -5.65 7.69
CA ASP A 299 15.39 -6.12 9.07
C ASP A 299 14.14 -6.95 9.37
N LEU A 300 12.96 -6.48 8.98
CA LEU A 300 11.68 -7.18 9.18
C LEU A 300 11.60 -8.50 8.42
N ALA A 301 12.20 -8.58 7.24
CA ALA A 301 12.25 -9.79 6.43
C ALA A 301 13.34 -10.77 6.88
N GLY A 302 14.22 -10.38 7.82
CA GLY A 302 15.36 -11.19 8.23
C GLY A 302 16.37 -11.42 7.10
N ALA A 303 16.47 -10.50 6.13
CA ALA A 303 17.25 -10.63 4.91
C ALA A 303 18.75 -10.34 5.15
N LEU A 304 19.41 -11.21 5.94
CA LEU A 304 20.82 -11.05 6.32
C LEU A 304 21.79 -11.03 5.12
N ASP A 305 21.47 -11.77 4.06
CA ASP A 305 22.26 -11.78 2.82
C ASP A 305 22.20 -10.42 2.10
N VAL A 306 21.01 -9.82 2.05
CA VAL A 306 20.80 -8.48 1.50
C VAL A 306 21.53 -7.45 2.37
N ALA A 307 21.41 -7.54 3.69
CA ALA A 307 22.10 -6.66 4.61
C ALA A 307 23.63 -6.74 4.44
N GLY A 308 24.17 -7.98 4.35
CA GLY A 308 25.59 -8.24 4.14
C GLY A 308 26.15 -7.73 2.82
N ARG A 309 25.29 -7.58 1.81
CA ARG A 309 25.66 -7.00 0.51
C ARG A 309 25.63 -5.48 0.49
N LEU A 310 24.71 -4.86 1.23
CA LEU A 310 24.41 -3.43 1.10
C LEU A 310 25.05 -2.57 2.20
N PHE A 311 25.35 -3.15 3.36
CA PHE A 311 25.80 -2.40 4.53
C PHE A 311 27.16 -2.90 5.05
N PRO A 312 27.93 -2.02 5.73
CA PRO A 312 29.14 -2.42 6.44
C PRO A 312 28.87 -3.54 7.48
N GLN A 313 29.79 -4.50 7.58
CA GLN A 313 29.60 -5.68 8.42
C GLN A 313 29.45 -5.36 9.92
N ASP A 314 30.08 -4.29 10.39
CA ASP A 314 30.07 -3.85 11.78
C ASP A 314 28.72 -3.27 12.23
N ILE A 315 27.86 -2.85 11.31
CA ILE A 315 26.54 -2.27 11.65
C ILE A 315 25.39 -3.28 11.58
N ILE A 316 25.57 -4.42 10.87
CA ILE A 316 24.48 -5.35 10.52
C ILE A 316 23.76 -5.87 11.77
N SER A 317 24.47 -6.24 12.83
CA SER A 317 23.85 -6.79 14.04
C SER A 317 22.81 -5.83 14.63
N ALA A 318 23.18 -4.55 14.81
CA ALA A 318 22.28 -3.55 15.36
C ALA A 318 21.22 -3.10 14.33
N LEU A 319 21.58 -3.01 13.04
CA LEU A 319 20.65 -2.66 11.97
C LEU A 319 19.51 -3.68 11.84
N MET A 320 19.77 -4.96 12.08
CA MET A 320 18.80 -6.05 11.92
C MET A 320 17.84 -6.21 13.11
N GLU A 321 18.13 -5.61 14.27
CA GLU A 321 17.23 -5.59 15.42
C GLU A 321 16.08 -4.61 15.16
N THR A 322 14.85 -5.08 14.98
CA THR A 322 13.72 -4.28 14.46
C THR A 322 13.30 -3.14 15.39
N ASP A 323 13.48 -3.32 16.70
CA ASP A 323 13.16 -2.39 17.77
C ASP A 323 14.34 -1.50 18.20
N ASN A 324 15.55 -1.77 17.68
CA ASN A 324 16.73 -0.96 17.90
C ASN A 324 16.72 0.27 16.97
N GLU A 325 16.90 1.47 17.51
CA GLU A 325 16.90 2.71 16.71
C GLU A 325 18.25 2.98 16.04
N THR A 326 19.31 2.29 16.49
CA THR A 326 20.67 2.44 15.96
C THR A 326 20.73 1.92 14.51
N TYR A 327 21.32 2.71 13.61
CA TYR A 327 21.46 2.41 12.18
C TYR A 327 20.15 2.25 11.38
N LYS A 328 18.97 2.48 11.99
CA LYS A 328 17.71 2.65 11.22
C LYS A 328 17.76 3.85 10.27
N PRO A 329 18.43 4.97 10.58
CA PRO A 329 18.64 6.03 9.60
C PRO A 329 19.36 5.53 8.34
N ASP A 330 20.41 4.73 8.46
CA ASP A 330 21.15 4.17 7.32
C ASP A 330 20.26 3.29 6.45
N LEU A 331 19.45 2.42 7.09
CA LEU A 331 18.46 1.60 6.39
C LEU A 331 17.43 2.47 5.65
N VAL A 332 16.88 3.50 6.30
CA VAL A 332 15.87 4.39 5.72
C VAL A 332 16.43 5.22 4.57
N VAL A 333 17.62 5.81 4.71
CA VAL A 333 18.27 6.62 3.66
C VAL A 333 18.53 5.78 2.41
N PHE A 334 19.11 4.59 2.57
CA PHE A 334 19.30 3.70 1.44
C PHE A 334 17.97 3.35 0.76
N SER A 335 16.96 2.98 1.56
CA SER A 335 15.70 2.47 1.04
C SER A 335 14.85 3.58 0.39
N GLU A 336 14.84 4.81 0.91
CA GLU A 336 14.16 5.96 0.28
C GLU A 336 14.83 6.36 -1.06
N HIS A 337 16.16 6.33 -1.14
CA HIS A 337 16.86 6.56 -2.40
C HIS A 337 16.50 5.49 -3.43
N TYR A 338 16.48 4.22 -3.02
CA TYR A 338 16.19 3.13 -3.94
C TYR A 338 14.71 3.07 -4.36
N CYS A 339 13.80 3.44 -3.45
CA CYS A 339 12.38 3.63 -3.76
C CYS A 339 12.17 4.76 -4.75
N ALA A 340 12.85 5.90 -4.60
CA ALA A 340 12.79 7.02 -5.54
C ALA A 340 13.30 6.64 -6.93
N VAL A 341 14.38 5.86 -7.01
CA VAL A 341 14.87 5.27 -8.28
C VAL A 341 13.80 4.37 -8.91
N SER A 342 13.19 3.48 -8.12
CA SER A 342 12.17 2.55 -8.60
C SER A 342 10.96 3.29 -9.18
N ASP A 343 10.49 4.33 -8.47
CA ASP A 343 9.38 5.17 -8.91
C ASP A 343 9.72 5.95 -10.19
N ALA A 344 10.92 6.53 -10.28
CA ALA A 344 11.35 7.30 -11.45
C ALA A 344 11.49 6.43 -12.72
N LEU A 345 11.88 5.17 -12.56
CA LEU A 345 12.00 4.21 -13.67
C LEU A 345 10.69 3.49 -13.99
N GLY A 346 9.68 3.58 -13.14
CA GLY A 346 8.43 2.84 -13.27
C GLY A 346 8.59 1.33 -13.02
N VAL A 347 9.58 0.94 -12.21
CA VAL A 347 9.84 -0.45 -11.83
C VAL A 347 9.19 -0.73 -10.47
N CYS A 348 8.50 -1.86 -10.34
CA CYS A 348 7.75 -2.20 -9.13
C CYS A 348 8.69 -2.45 -7.93
N LYS A 349 8.37 -1.86 -6.78
CA LYS A 349 9.11 -2.03 -5.52
C LYS A 349 9.17 -3.47 -5.02
N PHE A 350 8.21 -4.33 -5.42
CA PHE A 350 8.31 -5.76 -5.16
C PHE A 350 9.49 -6.45 -5.83
N THR A 351 10.03 -5.89 -6.92
CA THR A 351 11.23 -6.43 -7.57
C THR A 351 12.52 -5.80 -7.04
N THR A 352 12.41 -4.65 -6.36
CA THR A 352 13.54 -3.84 -5.92
C THR A 352 13.58 -3.77 -4.40
N ALA A 353 12.98 -2.75 -3.79
CA ALA A 353 13.13 -2.44 -2.37
C ALA A 353 12.40 -3.39 -1.39
N GLU A 354 11.45 -4.22 -1.85
CA GLU A 354 10.80 -5.21 -0.98
C GLU A 354 11.59 -6.53 -0.90
N THR A 355 11.89 -7.11 -2.07
CA THR A 355 12.44 -8.48 -2.15
C THR A 355 13.91 -8.52 -2.53
N TYR A 356 14.46 -7.38 -2.96
CA TYR A 356 15.83 -7.26 -3.46
C TYR A 356 16.19 -8.27 -4.55
N ALA A 357 15.19 -8.69 -5.34
CA ALA A 357 15.41 -9.53 -6.50
C ALA A 357 16.23 -8.81 -7.58
N LEU A 358 16.14 -7.49 -7.65
CA LEU A 358 16.98 -6.60 -8.44
C LEU A 358 17.66 -5.60 -7.52
N TYR A 359 18.91 -5.29 -7.82
CA TYR A 359 19.74 -4.30 -7.14
C TYR A 359 19.94 -3.05 -8.02
N PRO A 360 20.42 -1.92 -7.46
CA PRO A 360 20.72 -0.72 -8.25
C PRO A 360 21.59 -0.99 -9.48
N ASP A 361 22.58 -1.87 -9.37
CA ASP A 361 23.47 -2.24 -10.49
C ASP A 361 22.72 -2.97 -11.63
N ASP A 362 21.73 -3.80 -11.31
CA ASP A 362 20.92 -4.49 -12.33
C ASP A 362 20.13 -3.48 -13.18
N LEU A 363 19.59 -2.45 -12.52
CA LEU A 363 18.86 -1.36 -13.19
C LEU A 363 19.83 -0.45 -13.97
N ALA A 364 20.99 -0.14 -13.39
CA ALA A 364 22.01 0.71 -14.00
C ALA A 364 22.60 0.09 -15.27
N ALA A 365 22.82 -1.23 -15.30
CA ALA A 365 23.23 -1.95 -16.51
C ALA A 365 22.19 -1.82 -17.64
N GLY A 366 20.91 -1.97 -17.31
CA GLY A 366 19.81 -1.76 -18.27
C GLY A 366 19.79 -0.33 -18.81
N LEU A 367 19.88 0.68 -17.95
CA LEU A 367 19.92 2.08 -18.37
C LEU A 367 21.16 2.40 -19.21
N SER A 368 22.30 1.80 -18.88
CA SER A 368 23.54 1.99 -19.63
C SER A 368 23.39 1.51 -21.07
N ALA A 369 22.84 0.31 -21.24
CA ALA A 369 22.54 -0.25 -22.56
C ALA A 369 21.48 0.54 -23.32
N LEU A 370 20.52 1.17 -22.61
CA LEU A 370 19.47 1.97 -23.23
C LEU A 370 19.96 3.35 -23.68
N TRP A 371 20.82 4.01 -22.90
CA TRP A 371 21.30 5.37 -23.16
C TRP A 371 22.64 5.43 -23.87
N GLY A 372 23.35 4.30 -24.01
CA GLY A 372 24.64 4.24 -24.67
C GLY A 372 25.76 4.95 -23.89
N ARG A 373 25.64 5.03 -22.56
CA ARG A 373 26.66 5.56 -21.64
C ARG A 373 26.72 4.71 -20.38
N GLU A 374 27.88 4.60 -19.77
CA GLU A 374 28.03 3.87 -18.51
C GLU A 374 27.34 4.61 -17.36
N ILE A 375 26.63 3.85 -16.53
CA ILE A 375 25.94 4.31 -15.31
C ILE A 375 26.15 3.21 -14.27
N SER A 376 26.63 3.59 -13.10
CA SER A 376 26.78 2.70 -11.94
C SER A 376 25.54 2.69 -11.05
N GLY A 377 25.36 1.66 -10.21
CA GLY A 377 24.32 1.64 -9.18
C GLY A 377 24.48 2.78 -8.16
N GLU A 378 25.70 3.20 -7.85
CA GLU A 378 25.96 4.36 -6.98
C GLU A 378 25.46 5.66 -7.60
N GLU A 379 25.74 5.90 -8.89
CA GLU A 379 25.19 7.06 -9.60
C GLU A 379 23.66 7.05 -9.64
N LEU A 380 23.05 5.87 -9.75
CA LEU A 380 21.61 5.70 -9.72
C LEU A 380 21.03 6.04 -8.33
N LEU A 381 21.66 5.57 -7.26
CA LEU A 381 21.27 5.93 -5.89
C LEU A 381 21.45 7.43 -5.61
N LYS A 382 22.52 8.06 -6.10
CA LYS A 382 22.69 9.53 -6.05
C LYS A 382 21.59 10.27 -6.82
N ALA A 383 21.01 9.65 -7.86
CA ALA A 383 19.83 10.21 -8.52
C ALA A 383 18.57 10.10 -7.65
N GLY A 384 18.39 8.99 -6.94
CA GLY A 384 17.36 8.83 -5.92
C GLY A 384 17.46 9.87 -4.81
N GLU A 385 18.65 10.05 -4.23
CA GLU A 385 18.94 11.10 -3.24
C GLU A 385 18.53 12.50 -3.73
N ARG A 386 18.85 12.83 -4.99
CA ARG A 386 18.49 14.11 -5.59
C ARG A 386 16.97 14.30 -5.68
N ILE A 387 16.22 13.25 -6.03
CA ILE A 387 14.75 13.28 -6.09
C ILE A 387 14.19 13.54 -4.69
N VAL A 388 14.63 12.78 -3.70
CA VAL A 388 14.21 12.92 -2.29
C VAL A 388 14.47 14.33 -1.77
N ASN A 389 15.66 14.88 -2.03
CA ASN A 389 16.00 16.25 -1.62
C ASN A 389 15.18 17.30 -2.37
N LEU A 390 14.92 17.12 -3.67
CA LEU A 390 14.10 18.07 -4.44
C LEU A 390 12.66 18.12 -3.93
N GLU A 391 12.06 16.96 -3.64
CA GLU A 391 10.74 16.86 -3.02
C GLU A 391 10.73 17.51 -1.62
N ARG A 392 11.77 17.27 -0.82
CA ARG A 392 11.91 17.90 0.50
C ARG A 392 11.99 19.42 0.40
N LEU A 393 12.80 19.94 -0.52
CA LEU A 393 12.92 21.37 -0.79
C LEU A 393 11.58 21.98 -1.22
N TYR A 394 10.82 21.27 -2.05
CA TYR A 394 9.46 21.69 -2.41
C TYR A 394 8.56 21.79 -1.18
N ASN A 395 8.59 20.80 -0.28
CA ASN A 395 7.81 20.83 0.95
C ASN A 395 8.25 21.94 1.92
N VAL A 396 9.55 22.17 2.09
CA VAL A 396 10.09 23.26 2.92
C VAL A 396 9.62 24.61 2.38
N ARG A 397 9.64 24.79 1.06
CA ARG A 397 9.08 25.99 0.40
C ARG A 397 7.59 26.17 0.71
N LEU A 398 6.84 25.09 0.92
CA LEU A 398 5.42 25.11 1.30
C LEU A 398 5.18 25.16 2.82
N GLY A 399 6.22 25.33 3.63
CA GLY A 399 6.11 25.54 5.08
C GLY A 399 6.35 24.30 5.94
N LEU A 400 6.92 23.22 5.39
CA LEU A 400 7.44 22.13 6.22
C LEU A 400 8.71 22.61 6.96
N SER A 401 8.68 22.60 8.29
CA SER A 401 9.83 22.88 9.16
C SER A 401 10.44 21.61 9.72
#